data_AF-A0A4Q2QQT3-F1
#
_entry.id   AF-A0A4Q2QQT3-F1
#
_cell.length_a   1.000
_cell.length_b   1.000
_cell.length_c   1.000
_cell.angle_alpha   90.00
_cell.angle_beta   90.00
_cell.angle_gamma   90.00
#
_symmetry.space_group_name_H-M   'P 1'
#
loop_
_entity.id
_entity.type
_entity.pdbx_description
1 polymer ?
#
loop_
_entity_poly.entity_id
_entity_poly.type
_entity_poly.pdbx_seq_one_letter_code
_entity_poly.pdbx_strand_id
1 'polypeptide(L)'
;LRYADSARVVNEARPHSDLPSKAAAMVRENVIAQLANLQTHPSVRLALEEGRIALLGWVYDIESGSIAAFDGATRQFVPLAANPRVCAIPLRQPTAA
;
A
#
# COMPACT_ATOMS: atom_id res chain seq x y z
N LEU A 1 16.44 6.76 5.94
CA LEU A 1 15.60 5.55 5.84
C LEU A 1 16.02 4.75 4.59
N ARG A 2 16.87 3.73 4.73
CA ARG A 2 17.48 2.98 3.61
C ARG A 2 16.48 2.23 2.71
N TYR A 3 15.27 1.95 3.20
CA TYR A 3 14.23 1.21 2.46
C TYR A 3 13.14 2.12 1.88
N ALA A 4 13.24 3.43 2.08
CA ALA A 4 12.22 4.38 1.64
C ALA A 4 12.65 5.18 0.39
N ASP A 5 13.77 4.83 -0.25
CA ASP A 5 14.33 5.64 -1.34
C ASP A 5 13.39 5.71 -2.54
N SER A 6 12.73 4.62 -2.93
CA SER A 6 11.75 4.63 -4.01
C SER A 6 10.55 5.54 -3.70
N ALA A 7 10.04 5.48 -2.46
CA ALA A 7 8.97 6.36 -2.01
C ALA A 7 9.41 7.83 -1.97
N ARG A 8 10.66 8.09 -1.57
CA ARG A 8 11.24 9.43 -1.49
C ARG A 8 11.32 10.05 -2.88
N VAL A 9 11.82 9.31 -3.87
CA VAL A 9 11.90 9.80 -5.26
C VAL A 9 10.51 10.21 -5.79
N VAL A 10 9.49 9.37 -5.57
CA VAL A 10 8.12 9.69 -6.01
C VAL A 10 7.55 10.89 -5.25
N ASN A 11 7.76 10.94 -3.93
CA ASN A 11 7.23 12.01 -3.10
C ASN A 11 7.88 13.36 -3.41
N GLU A 12 9.20 13.41 -3.64
CA GLU A 12 9.93 14.63 -4.02
C GLU A 12 9.52 15.16 -5.41
N ALA A 13 9.03 14.28 -6.29
CA ALA A 13 8.56 14.67 -7.62
C ALA A 13 7.14 15.29 -7.62
N ARG A 14 6.43 15.31 -6.48
CA ARG A 14 5.07 15.86 -6.36
C ARG A 14 5.08 17.19 -5.60
N PRO A 15 4.20 18.15 -5.96
CA PRO A 15 4.03 19.36 -5.18
C PRO A 15 3.33 19.06 -3.85
N HIS A 16 3.72 19.77 -2.80
CA HIS A 16 3.10 19.71 -1.47
C HIS A 16 2.86 21.12 -0.96
N SER A 17 1.72 21.36 -0.29
CA SER A 17 1.38 22.66 0.28
C SER A 17 2.30 23.04 1.45
N ASP A 18 2.74 22.06 2.22
CA ASP A 18 3.49 22.24 3.47
C ASP A 18 4.27 20.96 3.85
N LEU A 19 5.12 21.08 4.88
CA LEU A 19 5.94 19.98 5.37
C LEU A 19 5.11 18.82 5.98
N PRO A 20 4.06 19.06 6.78
CA PRO A 20 3.17 17.98 7.24
C PRO A 20 2.54 17.17 6.12
N SER A 21 2.02 17.83 5.09
CA SER A 21 1.41 17.20 3.92
C SER A 21 2.44 16.38 3.14
N LYS A 22 3.66 16.91 3.00
CA LYS A 22 4.80 16.17 2.40
C LYS A 22 5.16 14.93 3.20
N ALA A 23 5.16 15.00 4.53
CA ALA A 23 5.44 13.87 5.41
C ALA A 23 4.33 12.81 5.32
N ALA A 24 3.06 13.22 5.33
CA ALA A 24 1.91 12.32 5.18
C ALA A 24 1.93 11.61 3.83
N ALA A 25 2.24 12.33 2.74
CA ALA A 25 2.42 11.75 1.41
C ALA A 25 3.59 10.76 1.37
N MET A 26 4.72 11.07 2.02
CA MET A 26 5.86 10.16 2.13
C MET A 26 5.50 8.83 2.80
N VAL A 27 4.68 8.86 3.85
CA VAL A 27 4.22 7.64 4.53
C VAL A 27 3.37 6.78 3.59
N ARG A 28 2.44 7.40 2.85
CA ARG A 28 1.58 6.71 1.88
C ARG A 28 2.38 6.11 0.72
N GLU A 29 3.33 6.85 0.16
CA GLU A 29 4.20 6.36 -0.91
C GLU A 29 5.11 5.22 -0.43
N ASN A 30 5.53 5.23 0.84
CA ASN A 30 6.30 4.13 1.41
C ASN A 30 5.48 2.83 1.44
N VAL A 31 4.21 2.88 1.82
CA VAL A 31 3.32 1.70 1.77
C VAL A 31 3.27 1.14 0.34
N ILE A 32 3.06 2.00 -0.67
CA ILE A 32 3.00 1.59 -2.07
C ILE A 32 4.33 0.98 -2.53
N ALA A 33 5.45 1.60 -2.18
CA ALA A 33 6.78 1.10 -2.52
C ALA A 33 7.07 -0.26 -1.87
N GLN A 34 6.70 -0.47 -0.60
CA GLN A 34 6.91 -1.78 0.04
C GLN A 34 6.01 -2.87 -0.54
N LEU A 35 4.78 -2.54 -0.93
CA LEU A 35 3.91 -3.48 -1.65
C LEU A 35 4.53 -3.90 -3.00
N ALA A 36 5.16 -2.97 -3.72
CA ALA A 36 5.90 -3.28 -4.94
C ALA A 36 7.13 -4.16 -4.63
N ASN A 37 7.91 -3.81 -3.62
CA ASN A 37 9.08 -4.59 -3.21
C ASN A 37 8.71 -6.03 -2.82
N LEU A 38 7.62 -6.22 -2.05
CA LEU A 38 7.14 -7.54 -1.65
C LEU A 38 6.84 -8.42 -2.85
N GLN A 39 6.18 -7.88 -3.88
CA GLN A 39 5.89 -8.63 -5.12
C GLN A 39 7.15 -9.06 -5.88
N THR A 40 8.29 -8.41 -5.69
CA THR A 40 9.56 -8.84 -6.32
C THR A 40 10.16 -10.07 -5.64
N HIS A 41 9.80 -10.34 -4.38
CA HIS A 41 10.39 -11.43 -3.60
C HIS A 41 9.84 -12.79 -4.07
N PRO A 42 10.69 -13.77 -4.44
CA PRO A 42 10.23 -15.01 -5.09
C PRO A 42 9.15 -15.79 -4.32
N SER A 43 9.25 -15.88 -2.99
CA SER A 43 8.28 -16.62 -2.18
C SER A 43 6.92 -15.93 -2.11
N VAL A 44 6.90 -14.59 -2.09
CA VAL A 44 5.67 -13.79 -2.11
C VAL A 44 5.01 -13.88 -3.47
N ARG A 45 5.78 -13.73 -4.55
CA ARG A 45 5.28 -13.85 -5.93
C ARG A 45 4.66 -15.22 -6.18
N LEU A 46 5.35 -16.29 -5.81
CA LEU A 46 4.81 -17.65 -5.93
C LEU A 46 3.51 -17.81 -5.15
N ALA A 47 3.46 -17.33 -3.90
CA ALA A 47 2.25 -17.42 -3.08
C ALA A 47 1.07 -16.60 -3.61
N LEU A 48 1.32 -15.45 -4.25
CA LEU A 48 0.31 -14.65 -4.94
C LEU A 48 -0.21 -15.36 -6.18
N GLU A 49 0.68 -15.94 -6.99
CA GLU A 49 0.33 -16.69 -8.21
C GLU A 49 -0.53 -17.92 -7.91
N GLU A 50 -0.20 -18.63 -6.83
CA GLU A 50 -0.94 -19.79 -6.29
C GLU A 50 -2.22 -19.39 -5.53
N GLY A 51 -2.52 -18.10 -5.39
CA GLY A 51 -3.72 -17.63 -4.68
C GLY A 51 -3.74 -17.97 -3.19
N ARG A 52 -2.56 -18.14 -2.55
CA ARG A 52 -2.45 -18.47 -1.12
C ARG A 52 -2.43 -17.27 -0.21
N ILE A 53 -2.04 -16.10 -0.72
CA ILE A 53 -1.95 -14.85 0.06
C ILE A 53 -2.57 -13.68 -0.70
N ALA A 54 -3.00 -12.68 0.06
CA ALA A 54 -3.28 -11.33 -0.41
C ALA A 54 -2.29 -10.36 0.25
N LEU A 55 -2.07 -9.19 -0.37
CA LEU A 55 -1.29 -8.13 0.25
C LEU A 55 -2.20 -6.96 0.64
N LEU A 56 -2.05 -6.54 1.89
CA LEU A 56 -2.70 -5.38 2.49
C LEU A 56 -1.66 -4.29 2.72
N GLY A 57 -2.05 -3.03 2.58
CA GLY A 57 -1.18 -1.89 2.88
C GLY A 57 -1.96 -0.80 3.58
N TRP A 58 -1.59 -0.49 4.82
CA TRP A 58 -2.32 0.41 5.69
C TRP A 58 -1.42 1.51 6.26
N VAL A 59 -2.02 2.65 6.58
CA VAL A 59 -1.45 3.71 7.40
C VAL A 59 -2.31 3.83 8.65
N TYR A 60 -1.67 3.71 9.81
CA TYR A 60 -2.29 3.92 11.11
C TYR A 60 -1.96 5.32 11.59
N ASP A 61 -3.00 6.09 11.92
CA ASP A 61 -2.86 7.39 12.58
C ASP A 61 -2.88 7.18 14.09
N ILE A 62 -1.79 7.53 14.77
CA ILE A 62 -1.61 7.23 16.20
C ILE A 62 -2.53 8.07 17.08
N GLU A 63 -2.77 9.33 16.70
CA GLU A 63 -3.55 10.28 17.49
C GLU A 63 -5.04 9.92 17.48
N SER A 64 -5.60 9.65 16.29
CA SER A 64 -7.01 9.33 16.12
C SER A 64 -7.35 7.85 16.24
N GLY A 65 -6.35 6.96 16.15
CA GLY A 65 -6.55 5.51 16.05
C GLY A 65 -7.16 5.06 14.72
N SER A 66 -7.27 5.95 13.73
CA SER A 66 -7.86 5.62 12.43
C SER A 66 -6.90 4.87 11.53
N ILE A 67 -7.45 4.02 10.65
CA ILE A 67 -6.68 3.28 9.64
C ILE A 67 -7.14 3.67 8.25
N ALA A 68 -6.21 4.14 7.43
CA ALA A 68 -6.40 4.32 6.00
C ALA A 68 -5.75 3.15 5.25
N ALA A 69 -6.54 2.45 4.43
CA ALA A 69 -6.10 1.28 3.69
C ALA A 69 -5.98 1.58 2.20
N PHE A 70 -4.91 1.08 1.58
CA PHE A 70 -4.66 1.25 0.15
C PHE A 70 -5.52 0.27 -0.66
N ASP A 71 -6.41 0.83 -1.47
CA ASP A 71 -7.20 0.10 -2.46
C ASP A 71 -6.39 -0.10 -3.74
N GLY A 72 -6.08 -1.36 -4.06
CA GLY A 72 -5.38 -1.72 -5.28
C GLY A 72 -6.15 -1.39 -6.56
N ALA A 73 -7.48 -1.38 -6.51
CA ALA A 73 -8.33 -1.15 -7.67
C ALA A 73 -8.38 0.34 -8.04
N THR A 74 -8.63 1.21 -7.06
CA THR A 74 -8.73 2.66 -7.29
C THR A 74 -7.39 3.39 -7.11
N ARG A 75 -6.38 2.73 -6.54
CA ARG A 75 -5.10 3.31 -6.11
C ARG A 75 -5.26 4.48 -5.13
N GLN A 76 -6.32 4.45 -4.31
CA GLN A 76 -6.59 5.45 -3.29
C GLN A 76 -6.48 4.86 -1.89
N PHE A 77 -6.21 5.71 -0.92
CA PHE A 77 -6.35 5.32 0.48
C PHE A 77 -7.78 5.61 0.96
N VAL A 78 -8.45 4.57 1.46
CA VAL A 78 -9.83 4.66 1.96
C VAL A 78 -9.89 4.26 3.44
N PRO A 79 -10.84 4.77 4.23
CA PRO A 79 -10.98 4.36 5.64
C PRO A 79 -11.27 2.85 5.74
N LEU A 80 -10.42 2.10 6.45
CA LEU A 80 -10.58 0.65 6.59
C LEU A 80 -11.89 0.28 7.30
N ALA A 81 -12.29 1.06 8.29
CA ALA A 81 -13.53 0.84 9.04
C ALA A 81 -14.78 0.83 8.14
N ALA A 82 -14.80 1.69 7.10
CA ALA A 82 -15.88 1.73 6.12
C ALA A 82 -15.69 0.74 4.97
N ASN A 83 -14.45 0.29 4.73
CA ASN A 83 -14.06 -0.56 3.60
C ASN A 83 -13.30 -1.81 4.08
N PRO A 84 -13.89 -2.67 4.92
CA PRO A 84 -13.15 -3.73 5.63
C PRO A 84 -12.60 -4.82 4.70
N ARG A 85 -13.05 -4.88 3.44
CA ARG A 85 -12.60 -5.85 2.43
C ARG A 85 -11.60 -5.28 1.43
N VAL A 86 -11.20 -4.02 1.59
CA VAL A 86 -10.26 -3.38 0.68
C VAL A 86 -8.90 -4.10 0.73
N CYS A 87 -8.30 -4.25 -0.43
CA CYS A 87 -7.06 -4.98 -0.57
C CYS A 87 -6.16 -4.29 -1.58
N ALA A 88 -4.85 -4.26 -1.32
CA ALA A 88 -3.91 -3.74 -2.29
C ALA A 88 -3.71 -4.73 -3.43
N ILE A 89 -3.61 -6.02 -3.10
CA ILE A 89 -3.49 -7.11 -4.08
C ILE A 89 -4.35 -8.27 -3.57
N PRO A 90 -5.55 -8.47 -4.14
CA PRO A 90 -6.48 -9.49 -3.66
C PRO A 90 -5.94 -10.90 -3.93
N LEU A 91 -6.49 -11.88 -3.21
CA LEU A 91 -6.30 -13.29 -3.54
C LEU A 91 -6.72 -13.51 -4.99
N ARG A 92 -5.90 -14.24 -5.75
CA ARG A 92 -6.26 -14.66 -7.09
C ARG A 92 -7.47 -15.57 -6.98
N GLN A 93 -8.59 -15.18 -7.60
CA GLN A 93 -9.75 -16.07 -7.71
C GLN A 93 -9.38 -17.21 -8.67
N PRO A 94 -9.73 -18.48 -8.36
CA PRO A 94 -9.58 -19.55 -9.32
C PRO A 94 -10.40 -19.19 -10.56
N THR A 95 -9.76 -19.14 -11.73
CA THR A 95 -10.48 -19.03 -12.99
C THR A 95 -11.40 -20.25 -13.07
N ALA A 96 -12.72 -20.04 -13.14
CA ALA A 96 -13.65 -21.13 -13.40
C ALA A 96 -13.24 -21.79 -14.72
N ALA A 97 -12.94 -23.10 -14.66
CA ALA A 97 -12.59 -23.93 -15.80
C ALA A 97 -13.82 -24.28 -16.64
#